data_AF-A0A3D2UXF0-F1
#
_entry.id   AF-A0A3D2UXF0-F1
#
_cell.length_a   1.000
_cell.length_b   1.000
_cell.length_c   1.000
_cell.angle_alpha   90.00
_cell.angle_beta   90.00
_cell.angle_gamma   90.00
#
_symmetry.space_group_name_H-M   'P 1'
#
loop_
_entity.id
_entity.type
_entity.pdbx_description
1 polymer ?
#
loop_
_entity_poly.entity_id
_entity_poly.type
_entity_poly.pdbx_seq_one_letter_code
_entity_poly.pdbx_strand_id
1 'polypeptide(L)'
;VRDYAQVKADGIITREVANDALEMMEVDGKGLDKMDHKLLLAMIEKYSGGPVGIENLAASISEEKDTIEDVLEPYLIQTGFIQRTPRGRVATPLAYKHFNKLPPSKNDQESLF
;
A
#
# COMPACT_ATOMS: atom_id res chain seq x y z
N VAL A 1 -9.86 -7.85 -16.61
CA VAL A 1 -11.18 -7.95 -15.94
C VAL A 1 -12.31 -8.46 -16.85
N ARG A 2 -12.00 -9.08 -18.00
CA ARG A 2 -13.00 -9.50 -19.00
C ARG A 2 -13.43 -10.97 -18.88
N ASP A 3 -12.64 -11.79 -18.20
CA ASP A 3 -12.80 -13.26 -18.27
C ASP A 3 -13.51 -13.88 -17.06
N TYR A 4 -13.82 -13.10 -16.01
CA TYR A 4 -14.53 -13.59 -14.82
C TYR A 4 -16.06 -13.37 -14.86
N ALA A 5 -16.52 -12.46 -15.73
CA ALA A 5 -17.94 -12.07 -15.80
C ALA A 5 -18.80 -13.02 -16.64
N GLN A 6 -18.21 -13.97 -17.38
CA GLN A 6 -18.95 -14.82 -18.32
C GLN A 6 -19.43 -16.15 -17.73
N VAL A 7 -18.91 -16.58 -16.58
CA VAL A 7 -19.14 -17.95 -16.06
C VAL A 7 -20.19 -18.02 -14.95
N LYS A 8 -20.62 -16.89 -14.36
CA LYS A 8 -21.44 -16.94 -13.13
C LYS A 8 -22.71 -16.08 -13.05
N ALA A 9 -23.07 -15.30 -14.07
CA ALA A 9 -24.08 -14.25 -13.88
C ALA A 9 -25.06 -13.98 -15.04
N ASP A 10 -25.40 -14.98 -15.89
CA ASP A 10 -26.53 -14.94 -16.86
C ASP A 10 -26.83 -13.57 -17.54
N GLY A 11 -25.77 -12.78 -17.84
CA GLY A 11 -25.86 -11.52 -18.58
C GLY A 11 -26.52 -10.32 -17.87
N ILE A 12 -26.83 -10.33 -16.57
CA ILE A 12 -27.47 -9.18 -15.89
C ILE A 12 -26.51 -8.52 -14.89
N ILE A 13 -25.93 -7.39 -15.29
CA ILE A 13 -25.12 -6.53 -14.39
C ILE A 13 -26.10 -5.70 -13.53
N THR A 14 -26.42 -6.19 -12.34
CA THR A 14 -27.18 -5.42 -11.34
C THR A 14 -26.23 -4.54 -10.51
N ARG A 15 -26.79 -3.51 -9.85
CA ARG A 15 -26.04 -2.64 -8.92
C ARG A 15 -25.41 -3.44 -7.76
N GLU A 16 -26.05 -4.54 -7.38
CA GLU A 16 -25.60 -5.49 -6.36
C GLU A 16 -24.37 -6.27 -6.85
N VAL A 17 -24.39 -6.83 -8.08
CA VAL A 17 -23.24 -7.53 -8.66
C VAL A 17 -22.04 -6.59 -8.90
N ALA A 18 -22.30 -5.32 -9.25
CA ALA A 18 -21.24 -4.31 -9.37
C ALA A 18 -20.63 -3.92 -8.01
N ASN A 19 -21.45 -3.85 -6.95
CA ASN A 19 -20.96 -3.63 -5.58
C ASN A 19 -20.16 -4.84 -5.07
N ASP A 20 -20.66 -6.07 -5.28
CA ASP A 20 -19.95 -7.29 -4.90
C ASP A 20 -18.62 -7.44 -5.66
N ALA A 21 -18.58 -6.99 -6.93
CA ALA A 21 -17.34 -6.96 -7.71
C ALA A 21 -16.34 -5.90 -7.22
N LEU A 22 -16.81 -4.74 -6.73
CA LEU A 22 -15.97 -3.71 -6.11
C LEU A 22 -15.47 -4.15 -4.72
N GLU A 23 -16.31 -4.85 -3.96
CA GLU A 23 -15.95 -5.45 -2.68
C GLU A 23 -14.96 -6.62 -2.87
N MET A 24 -15.09 -7.37 -3.97
CA MET A 24 -14.10 -8.38 -4.41
C MET A 24 -12.77 -7.78 -4.90
N MET A 25 -12.77 -6.54 -5.38
CA MET A 25 -11.54 -5.87 -5.83
C MET A 25 -10.74 -5.27 -4.66
N GLU A 26 -11.34 -5.15 -3.48
CA GLU A 26 -10.68 -4.79 -2.22
C GLU A 26 -9.86 -3.49 -2.31
N VAL A 27 -10.34 -2.57 -3.15
CA VAL A 27 -9.77 -1.25 -3.37
C VAL A 27 -10.45 -0.27 -2.42
N ASP A 28 -9.66 0.46 -1.64
CA ASP A 28 -10.19 1.43 -0.68
C ASP A 28 -10.64 2.76 -1.33
N GLY A 29 -11.15 3.69 -0.51
CA GLY A 29 -11.58 5.01 -0.98
C GLY A 29 -10.47 5.92 -1.52
N LYS A 30 -9.21 5.49 -1.47
CA LYS A 30 -8.03 6.13 -2.06
C LYS A 30 -7.50 5.40 -3.28
N GLY A 31 -8.13 4.31 -3.71
CA GLY A 31 -7.66 3.55 -4.86
C GLY A 31 -6.55 2.55 -4.51
N LEU A 32 -6.25 2.33 -3.23
CA LEU A 32 -5.24 1.38 -2.79
C LEU A 32 -5.82 -0.02 -2.69
N ASP A 33 -5.09 -0.99 -3.23
CA ASP A 33 -5.46 -2.39 -3.13
C ASP A 33 -4.83 -3.08 -1.90
N LYS A 34 -5.06 -4.38 -1.76
CA LYS A 34 -4.47 -5.19 -0.69
C LYS A 34 -2.95 -5.15 -0.64
N MET A 35 -2.29 -5.09 -1.79
CA MET A 35 -0.83 -5.12 -1.86
C MET A 35 -0.25 -3.77 -1.42
N ASP A 36 -0.87 -2.67 -1.84
CA ASP A 36 -0.56 -1.33 -1.34
C ASP A 36 -0.69 -1.27 0.18
N HIS A 37 -1.78 -1.81 0.72
CA HIS A 37 -2.00 -1.87 2.17
C HIS A 37 -0.92 -2.67 2.88
N LYS A 38 -0.58 -3.85 2.37
CA LYS A 38 0.50 -4.68 2.94
C LYS A 38 1.83 -3.94 2.96
N LEU A 39 2.19 -3.27 1.87
CA LEU A 39 3.44 -2.52 1.77
C LEU A 39 3.49 -1.39 2.80
N LEU A 40 2.45 -0.55 2.84
CA LEU A 40 2.38 0.59 3.75
C LEU A 40 2.32 0.17 5.22
N LEU A 41 1.54 -0.86 5.55
CA LEU A 41 1.47 -1.40 6.90
C LEU A 41 2.81 -2.03 7.31
N ALA A 42 3.48 -2.76 6.43
CA ALA A 42 4.82 -3.27 6.71
C ALA A 42 5.81 -2.15 7.03
N MET A 43 5.80 -1.06 6.25
CA MET A 43 6.63 0.12 6.52
C MET A 43 6.32 0.74 7.89
N ILE A 44 5.04 0.95 8.21
CA ILE A 44 4.63 1.60 9.45
C ILE A 44 4.89 0.73 10.68
N GLU A 45 4.50 -0.55 10.62
CA GLU A 45 4.51 -1.44 11.78
C GLU A 45 5.85 -2.12 12.01
N LYS A 46 6.50 -2.61 10.94
CA LYS A 46 7.76 -3.36 11.08
C LYS A 46 8.99 -2.45 11.08
N TYR A 47 8.91 -1.31 10.38
CA TYR A 47 10.06 -0.42 10.19
C TYR A 47 9.87 0.96 10.81
N SER A 48 8.81 1.17 11.60
CA SER A 48 8.51 2.46 12.24
C SER A 48 8.50 3.64 11.25
N GLY A 49 8.08 3.38 10.01
CA GLY A 49 8.04 4.37 8.94
C GLY A 49 9.30 4.47 8.09
N GLY A 50 10.36 3.72 8.38
CA GLY A 50 11.61 3.71 7.61
C GLY A 50 12.69 4.67 8.15
N PRO A 51 13.78 4.92 7.39
CA PRO A 51 14.04 4.48 6.02
C PRO A 51 14.33 2.97 5.91
N VAL A 52 13.72 2.31 4.92
CA VAL A 52 13.88 0.86 4.67
C VAL A 52 14.23 0.57 3.21
N GLY A 53 15.17 -0.36 3.00
CA GLY A 53 15.58 -0.81 1.67
C GLY A 53 14.52 -1.66 0.96
N ILE A 54 14.50 -1.64 -0.37
CA ILE A 54 13.49 -2.36 -1.16
C ILE A 54 13.55 -3.88 -0.95
N GLU A 55 14.74 -4.45 -0.87
CA GLU A 55 14.93 -5.89 -0.65
C GLU A 55 14.31 -6.34 0.69
N ASN A 56 14.39 -5.50 1.72
CA ASN A 56 13.78 -5.78 3.03
C ASN A 56 12.25 -5.66 2.98
N LEU A 57 11.72 -4.70 2.21
CA LEU A 57 10.28 -4.57 2.00
C LEU A 57 9.72 -5.77 1.24
N ALA A 58 10.34 -6.12 0.12
CA ALA A 58 10.05 -7.30 -0.69
C ALA A 58 9.99 -8.57 0.17
N ALA A 59 11.03 -8.83 0.96
CA ALA A 59 11.06 -9.96 1.89
C ALA A 59 9.92 -9.90 2.94
N SER A 60 9.63 -8.71 3.47
CA SER A 60 8.60 -8.51 4.51
C SER A 60 7.17 -8.77 4.06
N ILE A 61 6.88 -8.59 2.78
CA ILE A 61 5.54 -8.82 2.20
C ILE A 61 5.49 -10.05 1.27
N SER A 62 6.61 -10.78 1.15
CA SER A 62 6.76 -11.96 0.28
C SER A 62 6.43 -11.64 -1.20
N GLU A 63 6.94 -10.51 -1.68
CA GLU A 63 6.72 -10.01 -3.03
C GLU A 63 8.07 -9.75 -3.73
N GLU A 64 8.07 -9.71 -5.06
CA GLU A 64 9.27 -9.36 -5.82
C GLU A 64 9.55 -7.86 -5.75
N LYS A 65 10.84 -7.49 -5.67
CA LYS A 65 11.24 -6.08 -5.60
C LYS A 65 10.81 -5.29 -6.85
N ASP A 66 10.87 -5.93 -8.02
CA ASP A 66 10.52 -5.31 -9.30
C ASP A 66 9.01 -5.02 -9.34
N THR A 67 8.17 -5.92 -8.79
CA THR A 67 6.74 -5.65 -8.59
C THR A 67 6.52 -4.41 -7.72
N ILE A 68 7.28 -4.25 -6.63
CA ILE A 68 7.13 -3.07 -5.77
C ILE A 68 7.59 -1.80 -6.49
N GLU A 69 8.74 -1.81 -7.17
CA GLU A 69 9.30 -0.62 -7.84
C GLU A 69 8.53 -0.20 -9.09
N ASP A 70 8.08 -1.17 -9.90
CA ASP A 70 7.49 -0.90 -11.22
C ASP A 70 5.97 -0.82 -11.19
N VAL A 71 5.31 -1.46 -10.20
CA VAL A 71 3.85 -1.53 -10.12
C VAL A 71 3.29 -0.67 -8.98
N LEU A 72 3.79 -0.84 -7.74
CA LEU A 72 3.19 -0.22 -6.54
C LEU A 72 3.71 1.20 -6.28
N GLU A 73 5.04 1.38 -6.24
CA GLU A 73 5.70 2.65 -5.90
C GLU A 73 5.26 3.85 -6.74
N PRO A 74 5.04 3.74 -8.08
CA PRO A 74 4.68 4.89 -8.88
C PRO A 74 3.44 5.62 -8.35
N TYR A 75 2.40 4.86 -7.99
CA TYR A 75 1.17 5.41 -7.46
C TYR A 75 1.34 5.94 -6.02
N LEU A 76 1.99 5.16 -5.15
CA LEU A 76 2.17 5.51 -3.74
C LEU A 76 3.07 6.73 -3.53
N ILE A 77 4.07 6.92 -4.40
CA ILE A 77 4.91 8.12 -4.40
C ILE A 77 4.13 9.31 -4.96
N GLN A 78 3.41 9.13 -6.08
CA GLN A 78 2.65 10.21 -6.71
C GLN A 78 1.55 10.76 -5.79
N THR A 79 0.88 9.89 -5.05
CA THR A 79 -0.18 10.26 -4.09
C THR A 79 0.38 10.69 -2.73
N GLY A 80 1.68 10.53 -2.51
CA GLY A 80 2.39 11.04 -1.33
C GLY A 80 2.33 10.15 -0.10
N PHE A 81 2.05 8.85 -0.24
CA PHE A 81 2.11 7.87 0.85
C PHE A 81 3.54 7.42 1.19
N ILE A 82 4.40 7.36 0.18
CA ILE A 82 5.81 6.96 0.30
C ILE A 82 6.70 8.08 -0.23
N GLN A 83 7.85 8.27 0.42
CA GLN A 83 8.94 9.09 -0.09
C GLN A 83 10.19 8.22 -0.30
N ARG A 84 10.81 8.33 -1.48
CA ARG A 84 12.11 7.73 -1.75
C ARG A 84 13.23 8.64 -1.24
N THR A 85 14.18 8.04 -0.52
CA THR A 85 15.38 8.71 -0.02
C THR A 85 16.63 7.89 -0.41
N PRO A 86 17.85 8.46 -0.38
CA PRO A 86 19.07 7.70 -0.62
C PRO A 86 19.27 6.52 0.35
N ARG A 87 18.65 6.58 1.54
CA ARG A 87 18.76 5.56 2.59
C ARG A 87 17.66 4.48 2.50
N GLY A 88 16.65 4.67 1.65
CA GLY A 88 15.49 3.79 1.55
C GLY A 88 14.16 4.54 1.41
N ARG A 89 13.06 3.80 1.55
CA ARG A 89 11.69 4.30 1.47
C ARG A 89 11.22 4.71 2.86
N VAL A 90 10.48 5.82 2.93
CA VAL A 90 9.92 6.35 4.17
C VAL A 90 8.40 6.51 4.00
N ALA A 91 7.62 6.02 4.97
CA ALA A 91 6.19 6.24 5.00
C ALA A 91 5.91 7.66 5.48
N THR A 92 5.11 8.41 4.72
CA THR A 92 4.81 9.80 5.06
C THR A 92 3.71 9.88 6.11
N PRO A 93 3.48 11.05 6.74
CA PRO A 93 2.34 11.25 7.64
C PRO A 93 0.97 10.93 7.00
N LEU A 94 0.86 11.00 5.67
CA LEU A 94 -0.36 10.62 4.95
C LEU A 94 -0.66 9.13 5.12
N ALA A 95 0.35 8.28 5.03
CA ALA A 95 0.20 6.84 5.22
C ALA A 95 -0.26 6.53 6.66
N TYR A 96 0.34 7.16 7.67
CA TYR A 96 -0.11 7.02 9.06
C TYR A 96 -1.57 7.44 9.24
N LYS A 97 -1.94 8.61 8.71
CA LYS A 97 -3.31 9.13 8.78
C LYS A 97 -4.30 8.18 8.11
N HIS A 98 -3.93 7.61 6.98
CA HIS A 98 -4.79 6.69 6.23
C HIS A 98 -5.14 5.44 7.05
N PHE A 99 -4.18 4.86 7.77
CA PHE A 99 -4.41 3.70 8.65
C PHE A 99 -4.81 4.08 10.08
N ASN A 100 -5.15 5.35 10.36
CA ASN A 100 -5.43 5.86 11.70
C ASN A 100 -4.34 5.50 12.74
N LYS A 101 -3.08 5.49 12.32
CA LYS A 101 -1.91 5.22 13.19
C LYS A 101 -1.24 6.52 13.58
N LEU A 102 -0.63 6.53 14.76
CA LEU A 102 0.18 7.66 15.22
C LEU A 102 1.58 7.56 14.58
N PRO A 103 2.10 8.65 13.98
CA PRO A 103 3.49 8.68 13.56
C PRO A 103 4.40 8.59 14.79
N PRO A 104 5.61 8.01 14.66
CA PRO A 104 6.58 8.04 15.73
C PRO A 104 6.86 9.50 16.14
N SER A 105 6.82 9.76 17.45
CA SER A 105 7.09 11.08 18.01
C SER A 105 8.47 11.54 17.57
N LYS A 106 8.56 12.71 16.92
CA LYS A 106 9.84 13.29 16.45
C LYS A 106 10.91 13.46 17.55
N ASN A 107 10.54 13.33 18.83
CA ASN A 107 11.45 13.51 19.96
C ASN A 107 12.43 12.35 20.21
N ASP A 108 12.27 11.17 19.59
CA ASP A 108 13.14 10.03 19.91
C ASP A 108 14.39 9.91 19.01
N GLN A 109 14.52 10.73 17.95
CA GLN A 109 15.65 10.67 17.01
C GLN A 109 16.67 11.81 17.14
N GLU A 110 16.42 12.83 17.97
CA GLU A 110 17.37 13.93 18.20
C GLU A 110 18.32 13.72 19.40
N SER A 111 18.19 12.62 20.17
CA SER A 111 19.04 12.37 21.36
C SER A 111 20.31 11.52 21.11
N LEU A 112 20.63 11.21 19.86
CA LEU A 112 21.77 10.34 19.51
C LEU A 112 22.91 11.03 18.75
N PHE A 113 23.02 12.36 18.85
CA PHE A 113 24.21 13.11 18.43
C PHE A 113 24.70 14.04 19.53
#